data_AF-A0A7L6A6E5-F1
#
_entry.id   AF-A0A7L6A6E5-F1
#
_cell.length_a   1.000
_cell.length_b   1.000
_cell.length_c   1.000
_cell.angle_alpha   90.00
_cell.angle_beta   90.00
_cell.angle_gamma   90.00
#
_symmetry.space_group_name_H-M   'P 1'
#
loop_
_entity.id
_entity.type
_entity.pdbx_description
1 polymer ?
#
loop_
_entity_poly.entity_id
_entity_poly.type
_entity_poly.pdbx_seq_one_letter_code
_entity_poly.pdbx_strand_id
1 'polypeptide(L)' 'MTGSIPGFRPRPDTGLISGSREDRVPLPTIPRPSCGNLCGTCMDARGLSEDLVVRCARCSTSKELAEWMAAADKVLVF' A
#
# COMPACT_ATOMS: atom_id res chain seq x y z
N MET A 1 -32.83 0.64 17.96
CA MET A 1 -32.99 0.96 16.52
C MET A 1 -31.70 0.61 15.80
N THR A 2 -31.58 -0.64 15.37
CA THR A 2 -30.34 -1.22 14.83
C THR A 2 -30.33 -1.03 13.31
N GLY A 3 -29.63 0.02 12.84
CA GLY A 3 -29.45 0.27 11.42
C GLY A 3 -28.41 -0.67 10.82
N SER A 4 -28.85 -1.73 10.16
CA SER A 4 -28.02 -2.49 9.21
C SER A 4 -27.97 -1.72 7.90
N ILE A 5 -26.79 -1.19 7.53
CA ILE A 5 -26.58 -0.64 6.20
C ILE A 5 -26.45 -1.81 5.21
N PRO A 6 -27.33 -1.95 4.21
CA PRO A 6 -27.23 -3.01 3.22
C PRO A 6 -25.92 -2.83 2.42
N GLY A 7 -25.07 -3.86 2.38
CA GLY A 7 -23.84 -3.87 1.57
C GLY A 7 -22.53 -3.73 2.35
N PHE A 8 -22.56 -3.43 3.65
CA PHE A 8 -21.34 -3.42 4.46
C PHE A 8 -20.99 -4.84 4.93
N ARG A 9 -20.14 -5.55 4.17
CA ARG A 9 -19.47 -6.75 4.69
C ARG A 9 -18.22 -6.32 5.46
N PRO A 10 -18.18 -6.45 6.80
CA PRO A 10 -16.94 -6.21 7.55
C PRO A 10 -15.87 -7.20 7.06
N ARG A 11 -14.62 -6.72 6.93
CA ARG A 11 -13.52 -7.59 6.54
C ARG A 11 -13.24 -8.60 7.67
N PRO A 12 -13.02 -9.88 7.35
CA PRO A 12 -12.85 -10.93 8.36
C PRO A 12 -11.60 -10.77 9.24
N ASP A 13 -10.64 -9.93 8.83
CA ASP A 13 -9.37 -9.65 9.49
C ASP A 13 -9.36 -8.38 10.35
N THR A 14 -10.47 -7.63 10.40
CA THR A 14 -10.58 -6.49 11.31
C THR A 14 -10.83 -7.03 12.72
N GLY A 15 -9.75 -7.40 13.40
CA GLY A 15 -9.78 -7.60 14.85
C GLY A 15 -10.50 -6.42 15.49
N LEU A 16 -11.49 -6.71 16.33
CA LEU A 16 -12.16 -5.72 17.15
C LEU A 16 -11.14 -5.09 18.10
N ILE A 17 -10.44 -4.04 17.67
CA ILE A 17 -10.00 -3.02 18.59
C ILE A 17 -11.28 -2.41 19.17
N SER A 18 -11.43 -2.48 20.49
CA SER A 18 -12.63 -2.12 21.25
C SER A 18 -12.88 -0.61 21.25
N GLY A 19 -13.12 -0.03 20.07
CA GLY A 19 -13.50 1.36 19.89
C GLY A 19 -15.02 1.53 19.98
N SER A 20 -15.45 2.55 20.72
CA SER A 20 -16.84 3.01 20.81
C SER A 20 -17.39 3.33 19.41
N ARG A 21 -18.72 3.30 19.21
CA ARG A 21 -19.35 3.54 17.90
C ARG A 21 -18.95 4.89 17.27
N GLU A 22 -18.55 5.85 18.09
CA GLU A 22 -18.04 7.18 17.75
C GLU A 22 -16.56 7.23 17.32
N ASP A 23 -15.73 6.24 17.66
CA ASP A 23 -14.34 6.11 17.19
C ASP A 23 -14.22 5.49 15.79
N ARG A 24 -15.35 5.19 15.14
CA ARG A 24 -15.37 4.72 13.75
C ARG A 24 -15.19 5.89 12.80
N VAL A 25 -13.99 6.44 12.75
CA VAL A 25 -13.55 7.17 11.56
C VAL A 25 -13.63 6.17 10.40
N PRO A 26 -14.43 6.44 9.34
CA PRO A 26 -14.34 5.64 8.13
C PRO A 26 -12.89 5.73 7.68
N LEU A 27 -12.15 4.62 7.81
CA LEU A 27 -10.84 4.55 7.19
C LEU A 27 -11.07 4.96 5.73
N PRO A 28 -10.26 5.89 5.18
CA PRO A 28 -10.38 6.23 3.77
C PRO A 28 -10.38 4.92 2.99
N THR A 29 -11.05 4.87 1.84
CA THR A 29 -11.08 3.69 0.98
C THR A 29 -9.64 3.43 0.50
N ILE A 30 -8.79 2.84 1.34
CA ILE A 30 -7.37 2.65 1.10
C ILE A 30 -7.33 1.80 -0.16
N PRO A 31 -6.84 2.35 -1.30
CA PRO A 31 -6.64 1.56 -2.49
C PRO A 31 -5.81 0.35 -2.07
N ARG A 32 -6.11 -0.84 -2.63
CA ARG A 32 -5.28 -2.03 -2.38
C ARG A 32 -3.81 -1.61 -2.46
N PRO A 33 -2.96 -2.00 -1.49
CA PRO A 33 -1.57 -1.57 -1.52
C PRO A 33 -1.00 -1.98 -2.88
N SER A 34 -0.73 -1.00 -3.72
CA SER A 34 -0.04 -1.24 -4.98
C SER A 34 1.39 -1.56 -4.58
N CYS A 35 1.79 -2.78 -4.86
CA CYS A 35 3.13 -3.24 -4.58
C CYS A 35 4.15 -2.40 -5.35
N GLY A 36 5.10 -1.83 -4.61
CA GLY A 36 6.09 -0.89 -5.13
C GLY A 36 7.37 -1.58 -5.58
N ASN A 37 8.09 -0.93 -6.50
CA ASN A 37 9.44 -1.33 -6.89
C ASN A 37 10.44 -0.35 -6.27
N LEU A 38 11.49 -0.88 -5.63
CA LEU A 38 12.50 -0.12 -4.92
C LEU A 38 13.80 -0.12 -5.72
N CYS A 39 14.36 1.05 -6.01
CA CYS A 39 15.64 1.11 -6.71
C CYS A 39 16.77 0.51 -5.85
N GLY A 40 17.47 -0.50 -6.38
CA GLY A 40 18.51 -1.24 -5.66
C GLY A 40 19.64 -0.36 -5.15
N THR A 41 20.15 0.57 -5.97
CA THR A 41 21.20 1.49 -5.53
C THR A 41 20.73 2.41 -4.39
N CYS A 42 19.44 2.76 -4.35
CA CYS A 42 18.86 3.51 -3.24
C CYS A 42 18.67 2.65 -1.98
N MET A 43 18.42 1.35 -2.13
CA MET A 43 18.39 0.41 -1.01
C MET A 43 19.79 0.25 -0.42
N ASP A 44 20.80 0.02 -1.26
CA ASP A 44 22.20 -0.14 -0.86
C ASP A 44 22.70 1.10 -0.12
N ALA A 45 22.45 2.30 -0.66
CA ALA A 45 22.84 3.56 -0.04
C ALA A 45 22.18 3.80 1.34
N ARG A 46 21.03 3.17 1.59
CA ARG A 46 20.29 3.22 2.86
C ARG A 46 20.56 2.02 3.76
N GLY A 47 21.36 1.04 3.31
CA GLY A 47 21.60 -0.21 4.03
C GLY A 47 20.36 -1.07 4.23
N LEU A 48 19.40 -1.03 3.29
CA LEU A 48 18.16 -1.81 3.37
C LEU A 48 18.35 -3.20 2.74
N SER A 49 18.09 -4.26 3.51
CA SER A 49 17.96 -5.61 2.98
C SER A 49 16.52 -5.92 2.56
N GLU A 50 16.33 -6.93 1.72
CA GLU A 50 15.00 -7.39 1.29
C GLU A 50 14.09 -7.82 2.46
N ASP A 51 14.66 -8.33 3.56
CA ASP A 51 13.90 -8.74 4.75
C ASP A 51 13.24 -7.56 5.49
N LEU A 52 13.74 -6.34 5.27
CA LEU A 52 13.21 -5.11 5.86
C LEU A 52 12.13 -4.46 4.99
N VAL A 53 11.85 -5.03 3.82
CA VAL A 53 10.87 -4.52 2.86
C VAL A 53 9.52 -5.22 3.06
N VAL A 54 8.43 -4.47 2.88
CA VAL A 54 7.08 -5.06 2.83
C VAL A 54 7.06 -6.16 1.77
N ARG A 55 6.58 -7.36 2.13
CA ARG A 55 6.61 -8.58 1.29
C ARG A 55 6.14 -8.44 -0.16
N CYS A 56 5.34 -7.43 -0.43
CA CYS A 56 4.75 -7.21 -1.74
C CYS A 56 5.64 -6.30 -2.61
N ALA A 57 6.54 -5.51 -2.03
CA ALA A 57 7.55 -4.74 -2.75
C ALA A 57 8.80 -5.57 -3.04
N ARG A 58 9.51 -5.21 -4.13
CA ARG A 58 10.74 -5.89 -4.58
C ARG A 58 11.82 -4.91 -5.01
N CYS A 59 13.06 -5.36 -5.00
CA CYS A 59 14.18 -4.63 -5.58
C CYS A 59 14.06 -4.57 -7.11
N SER A 60 14.34 -3.40 -7.68
CA SER A 60 14.35 -3.11 -9.11
C SER A 60 15.57 -2.27 -9.49
N THR A 61 15.79 -2.16 -10.79
CA THR A 61 16.89 -1.39 -11.38
C THR A 61 16.39 -0.04 -11.92
N SER A 62 17.33 0.90 -12.10
CA SER A 62 17.08 2.17 -12.79
C SER A 62 16.68 1.96 -14.26
N LYS A 63 17.14 0.87 -14.90
CA LYS A 63 16.73 0.50 -16.26
C LYS A 63 15.25 0.11 -16.31
N GLU A 64 14.79 -0.74 -15.40
CA GLU A 64 13.37 -1.11 -15.31
C GLU A 64 12.47 0.10 -15.04
N LEU A 65 12.92 1.04 -14.19
CA LEU A 65 12.22 2.31 -13.99
C LEU A 65 12.07 3.09 -15.31
N ALA A 66 13.15 3.18 -16.10
CA ALA A 66 13.10 3.85 -17.40
C ALA A 66 12.13 3.18 -18.38
N GLU A 67 12.09 1.85 -18.40
CA GLU A 67 11.15 1.08 -19.22
C GLU A 67 9.70 1.35 -18.80
N TRP A 68 9.41 1.42 -17.50
CA TRP A 68 8.07 1.76 -17.01
C TRP A 68 7.69 3.20 -17.29
N MET A 69 8.63 4.15 -17.19
CA MET A 69 8.37 5.54 -17.56
C MET A 69 8.05 5.67 -19.05
N ALA A 70 8.75 4.92 -19.92
CA ALA A 70 8.48 4.91 -21.35
C ALA A 70 7.12 4.27 -21.69
N ALA A 71 6.67 3.29 -20.90
CA ALA A 71 5.39 2.63 -21.09
C ALA A 71 4.19 3.35 -20.44
N ALA A 72 4.43 4.28 -19.51
CA ALA A 72 3.38 4.99 -18.80
C ALA A 72 2.86 6.19 -19.59
N ASP A 73 1.53 6.42 -19.54
CA ASP A 73 0.93 7.61 -20.14
C ASP A 73 1.39 8.91 -19.46
N LYS A 74 1.69 8.84 -18.15
CA LYS A 74 2.09 9.98 -17.30
C LYS A 74 3.01 9.50 -16.18
N VAL A 75 3.94 10.38 -15.79
CA VAL A 75 4.85 10.18 -14.66
C VAL A 75 4.59 11.26 -13.61
N LEU A 76 4.42 10.85 -12.35
CA LEU A 76 4.28 11.74 -11.20
C LEU A 76 5.53 11.63 -10.33
N VAL A 77 6.04 12.77 -9.85
CA VAL A 77 7.23 12.85 -8.99
C VAL A 77 6.85 13.60 -7.71
N PHE A 78 7.29 13.09 -6.57
CA PHE A 78 6.99 13.60 -5.22
C PHE A 78 8.26 13.97 -4.47
#